data_AF-A0A937UE43-F1
#
_entry.id   AF-A0A937UE43-F1
#
_cell.length_a   1.000
_cell.length_b   1.000
_cell.length_c   1.000
_cell.angle_alpha   90.00
_cell.angle_beta   90.00
_cell.angle_gamma   90.00
#
_symmetry.space_group_name_H-M   'P 1'
#
loop_
_entity.id
_entity.type
_entity.pdbx_description
1 polymer ?
#
loop_
_entity_poly.entity_id
_entity_poly.type
_entity_poly.pdbx_seq_one_letter_code
_entity_poly.pdbx_strand_id
1 'polypeptide(L)' 'MKTPFQNPSHLTNSTVDAEVLDWYEMSQAERFAESQKLWEVFVLFGGNYDPEPDTQSPFHILEI' A
#
# COMPACT_ATOMS: atom_id res chain seq x y z
N MET A 1 -38.54 0.36 0.71
CA MET A 1 -37.14 -0.06 0.90
C MET A 1 -36.29 0.67 -0.12
N LYS A 2 -35.41 1.57 0.32
CA LYS A 2 -34.50 2.31 -0.57
C LYS A 2 -33.19 1.51 -0.64
N THR A 3 -32.70 1.25 -1.85
CA THR A 3 -31.46 0.50 -2.09
C THR A 3 -30.25 1.28 -1.56
N PRO A 4 -29.22 0.61 -1.03
CA PRO A 4 -28.08 1.27 -0.36
C PRO A 4 -27.13 2.01 -1.31
N PHE A 5 -27.43 2.05 -2.62
CA PHE A 5 -26.54 2.57 -3.65
C PHE A 5 -26.87 4.00 -4.11
N GLN A 6 -27.80 4.68 -3.46
CA GLN A 6 -28.08 6.09 -3.72
C GLN A 6 -27.52 6.96 -2.60
N ASN A 7 -26.21 7.16 -2.60
CA ASN A 7 -25.62 8.33 -1.97
C ASN A 7 -24.64 9.00 -2.95
N PRO A 8 -25.04 10.08 -3.66
CA PRO A 8 -24.19 10.73 -4.66
C PRO A 8 -23.06 11.59 -4.05
N SER A 9 -22.68 11.38 -2.78
CA SER A 9 -21.67 12.17 -2.08
C SER A 9 -20.22 11.75 -2.32
N HIS A 10 -19.93 10.78 -3.21
CA HIS A 10 -18.55 10.37 -3.52
C HIS A 10 -17.79 11.33 -4.45
N LEU A 11 -18.45 12.39 -4.92
CA LEU A 11 -17.79 13.50 -5.61
C LEU A 11 -17.19 14.47 -4.58
N THR A 12 -16.33 13.98 -3.69
CA THR A 12 -15.46 14.89 -2.93
C THR A 12 -14.33 15.27 -3.87
N ASN A 13 -14.30 16.56 -4.21
CA ASN A 13 -13.23 17.23 -4.93
C ASN A 13 -11.87 16.56 -4.70
N SER A 14 -11.25 16.16 -5.80
CA SER A 14 -9.89 15.61 -5.91
C SER A 14 -8.84 16.61 -5.40
N THR A 15 -8.85 16.94 -4.12
CA THR A 15 -7.66 17.44 -3.44
C THR A 15 -6.91 16.20 -3.00
N VAL A 16 -5.89 15.84 -3.76
CA VAL A 16 -4.90 14.84 -3.33
C VAL A 16 -4.46 15.24 -1.92
N ASP A 17 -4.46 14.29 -0.98
CA ASP A 17 -4.05 14.54 0.40
C ASP A 17 -2.67 15.21 0.43
N ALA A 18 -2.46 16.15 1.35
CA ALA A 18 -1.19 16.87 1.48
C ALA A 18 -0.03 15.89 1.70
N GLU A 19 -0.25 14.81 2.46
CA GLU A 19 0.73 13.74 2.65
C GLU A 19 1.12 13.07 1.32
N VAL A 20 0.14 12.88 0.43
CA VAL A 20 0.38 12.27 -0.89
C VAL A 20 1.15 13.23 -1.78
N LEU A 21 0.89 14.54 -1.71
CA LEU A 21 1.66 15.54 -2.45
C LEU A 21 3.12 15.60 -1.97
N ASP A 22 3.34 15.65 -0.65
CA ASP A 22 4.67 15.63 -0.05
C ASP A 22 5.47 14.40 -0.51
N TRP A 23 4.82 13.24 -0.60
CA TRP A 23 5.42 12.01 -1.12
C TRP A 23 5.90 12.14 -2.58
N TYR A 24 5.16 12.83 -3.44
CA TYR A 24 5.53 13.03 -4.84
C TYR A 24 6.68 14.03 -5.03
N GLU A 25 6.85 14.97 -4.10
CA GLU A 25 7.92 15.96 -4.14
C GLU A 25 9.29 15.39 -3.71
N MET A 26 9.30 14.32 -2.92
CA MET A 26 10.52 13.65 -2.49
C MET A 26 11.35 13.09 -3.66
N SER A 27 12.67 13.19 -3.53
CA SER A 27 13.62 12.50 -4.40
C SER A 27 13.51 10.97 -4.27
N GLN A 28 14.11 10.24 -5.21
CA GLN A 28 14.13 8.77 -5.17
C GLN A 28 14.83 8.23 -3.91
N ALA A 29 15.91 8.88 -3.47
CA ALA A 29 16.66 8.49 -2.28
C ALA A 29 15.86 8.72 -1.00
N GLU A 30 15.17 9.86 -0.89
CA GLU A 30 14.32 10.18 0.26
C GLU A 30 13.13 9.22 0.36
N ARG A 31 12.44 8.96 -0.76
CA ARG A 31 11.36 7.96 -0.79
C ARG A 31 11.82 6.57 -0.41
N PHE A 32 13.00 6.16 -0.87
CA PHE A 32 13.57 4.88 -0.48
C PHE A 32 13.78 4.81 1.05
N ALA A 33 14.40 5.84 1.64
CA ALA A 33 14.62 5.92 3.09
C ALA A 33 13.31 5.93 3.89
N GLU A 34 12.31 6.70 3.45
CA GLU A 34 10.99 6.74 4.08
C GLU A 34 10.30 5.36 4.02
N SER A 35 10.42 4.66 2.89
CA SER A 35 9.87 3.31 2.72
C SER A 35 10.51 2.29 3.65
N GLN A 36 11.80 2.47 4.02
CA GLN A 36 12.46 1.55 4.97
C GLN A 36 11.83 1.59 6.36
N LYS A 37 11.19 2.69 6.78
CA LYS A 37 10.52 2.78 8.09
C LYS A 37 9.36 1.79 8.21
N LEU A 38 8.73 1.42 7.08
CA LEU A 38 7.67 0.41 7.05
C LEU A 38 8.18 -0.99 7.41
N TRP A 39 9.48 -1.23 7.30
CA TRP A 39 10.08 -2.52 7.66
C TRP A 39 9.91 -2.84 9.15
N GLU A 40 10.11 -1.85 10.03
CA GLU A 40 9.94 -2.03 11.47
C GLU A 40 8.51 -2.42 11.81
N VAL A 41 7.54 -1.80 11.13
CA VAL A 41 6.11 -2.09 11.27
C VAL A 41 5.79 -3.49 10.74
N PHE A 42 6.33 -3.87 9.58
CA PHE A 42 6.18 -5.22 9.01
C PHE A 42 6.66 -6.29 10.00
N VAL A 43 7.85 -6.13 10.57
CA VAL A 43 8.40 -7.05 11.57
C VAL A 43 7.56 -7.07 12.85
N LEU A 44 7.10 -5.91 13.33
CA LEU A 44 6.24 -5.82 14.51
C LEU A 44 4.94 -6.64 14.36
N PHE A 45 4.39 -6.69 13.15
CA PHE A 45 3.20 -7.49 12.84
C PHE A 45 3.50 -8.98 12.53
N GLY A 46 4.73 -9.44 12.77
CA GLY A 46 5.14 -10.82 12.54
C GLY A 46 5.55 -11.11 11.10
N GLY A 47 5.74 -10.08 10.28
CA GLY A 47 6.34 -10.19 8.97
C GLY A 47 7.77 -10.72 9.06
N ASN A 48 8.13 -11.60 8.14
CA ASN A 48 9.46 -12.17 7.99
C ASN A 48 9.90 -12.11 6.53
N TYR A 49 11.20 -11.95 6.30
CA TYR A 49 11.78 -12.08 4.97
C TYR A 49 12.16 -13.54 4.74
N ASP A 50 11.16 -14.38 4.46
CA ASP A 50 11.42 -15.78 4.11
C ASP A 50 12.10 -15.83 2.72
N PRO A 51 13.24 -16.51 2.57
CA PRO A 51 13.86 -16.71 1.27
C PRO A 51 12.98 -17.53 0.32
N GLU A 52 12.11 -18.39 0.86
CA GLU A 52 11.19 -19.18 0.06
C GLU A 52 9.97 -18.35 -0.36
N PRO A 53 9.52 -18.46 -1.61
CA PRO A 53 8.32 -17.77 -2.07
C PRO A 53 7.09 -18.26 -1.30
N ASP A 54 6.16 -17.34 -1.01
CA ASP A 54 4.91 -17.67 -0.33
C ASP A 54 4.12 -18.71 -1.15
N THR A 55 4.12 -19.96 -0.67
CA THR A 55 3.42 -21.10 -1.29
C THR A 55 1.89 -20.93 -1.31
N GLN A 56 1.35 -20.01 -0.52
CA GLN A 56 -0.08 -19.67 -0.49
C GLN A 56 -0.41 -18.48 -1.39
N SER A 57 0.59 -17.85 -2.01
CA SER A 57 0.36 -16.76 -2.96
C SER A 57 -0.42 -17.27 -4.18
N PRO A 58 -1.42 -16.53 -4.68
CA PRO A 58 -2.09 -16.86 -5.94
C PRO A 58 -1.16 -16.79 -7.16
N PHE A 59 0.05 -16.23 -6.98
CA PHE A 59 1.10 -16.17 -7.97
C PHE A 59 2.18 -17.24 -7.77
N HIS A 60 2.02 -18.17 -6.82
CA HIS A 60 2.88 -19.35 -6.66
C HIS A 60 2.51 -20.42 -7.69
N ILE A 61 2.69 -20.08 -8.97
CA ILE A 61 2.47 -20.97 -10.10
C ILE A 61 3.84 -21.44 -10.59
N LEU A 62 4.07 -22.76 -10.46
CA LEU A 62 5.18 -23.56 -10.97
C LEU A 62 6.23 -22.75 -11.76
N GLU A 63 7.38 -22.51 -11.14
CA GLU A 63 8.58 -22.07 -11.84
C GLU A 63 8.87 -23.07 -12.97
N ILE A 64 8.66 -22.66 -14.22
CA ILE A 64 8.96 -23.46 -15.43
C ILE A 64 10.33 -23.06 -15.96
#